data_AF-A0A955B060-F1
#
_entry.id   AF-A0A955B060-F1
#
_cell.length_a   1.000
_cell.length_b   1.000
_cell.length_c   1.000
_cell.angle_alpha   90.00
_cell.angle_beta   90.00
_cell.angle_gamma   90.00
#
_symmetry.space_group_name_H-M   'P 1'
#
loop_
_entity.id
_entity.type
_entity.pdbx_description
1 polymer ?
#
loop_
_entity_poly.entity_id
_entity_poly.type
_entity_poly.pdbx_seq_one_letter_code
_entity_poly.pdbx_strand_id
1 'polypeptide(L)'
;MEISGTVQNGVVVFDTPNPLPEGAAVTVTLRDAPTIHVSPVRKRVHLPMVASDRPGTLDLTNDRIAEILEAEDVEALKGQWDVPS
;
A
#
# COMPACT_ATOMS: atom_id res chain seq x y z
N MET A 1 -18.12 -23.66 -8.12
CA MET A 1 -19.25 -22.70 -8.01
C MET A 1 -18.64 -21.33 -7.81
N GLU A 2 -19.11 -20.31 -8.52
CA GLU A 2 -18.65 -18.93 -8.34
C GLU A 2 -19.75 -18.15 -7.64
N ILE A 3 -19.42 -17.54 -6.50
CA ILE A 3 -20.35 -16.78 -5.67
C ILE A 3 -19.79 -15.38 -5.53
N SER A 4 -20.61 -14.38 -5.83
CA SER A 4 -20.25 -12.97 -5.66
C SER A 4 -20.42 -12.52 -4.22
N GLY A 5 -19.55 -11.62 -3.81
CA GLY A 5 -19.57 -11.00 -2.50
C GLY A 5 -18.56 -9.89 -2.41
N THR A 6 -18.63 -9.13 -1.32
CA THR A 6 -17.73 -8.01 -1.04
C THR A 6 -16.97 -8.24 0.26
N VAL A 7 -15.76 -7.70 0.36
CA VAL A 7 -15.00 -7.72 1.61
C VAL A 7 -15.41 -6.50 2.43
N GLN A 8 -15.93 -6.73 3.64
CA GLN A 8 -16.29 -5.69 4.60
C GLN A 8 -15.56 -5.98 5.92
N ASN A 9 -14.71 -5.05 6.38
CA ASN A 9 -13.92 -5.20 7.60
C ASN A 9 -13.11 -6.52 7.66
N GLY A 10 -12.58 -6.97 6.52
CA GLY A 10 -11.82 -8.22 6.42
C GLY A 10 -12.65 -9.50 6.35
N VAL A 11 -13.98 -9.41 6.36
CA VAL A 11 -14.89 -10.56 6.21
C VAL A 11 -15.53 -10.53 4.83
N VAL A 12 -15.59 -11.69 4.14
CA VAL A 12 -16.29 -11.82 2.87
C VAL A 12 -17.80 -11.95 3.15
N VAL A 13 -18.58 -10.98 2.70
CA VAL A 13 -20.04 -10.96 2.77
C VAL A 13 -20.58 -11.33 1.40
N PHE A 14 -21.31 -12.44 1.31
CA PHE A 14 -21.94 -12.89 0.06
C PHE A 14 -23.17 -12.05 -0.26
N ASP A 15 -23.40 -11.78 -1.54
CA ASP A 15 -24.56 -11.00 -2.00
C ASP A 15 -25.89 -11.74 -1.77
N THR A 16 -25.83 -13.07 -1.69
CA THR A 16 -26.98 -13.94 -1.41
C THR A 16 -26.92 -14.53 0.00
N PRO A 17 -28.04 -14.56 0.73
CA PRO A 17 -28.12 -15.18 2.04
C PRO A 17 -28.04 -16.71 1.89
N ASN A 18 -26.93 -17.28 2.34
CA ASN A 18 -26.70 -18.73 2.51
C ASN A 18 -26.26 -19.56 1.28
N PRO A 19 -25.11 -19.26 0.65
CA PRO A 19 -24.64 -20.04 -0.50
C PRO A 19 -23.83 -21.29 -0.12
N LEU A 20 -23.31 -21.41 1.10
CA LEU A 20 -22.34 -22.45 1.46
C LEU A 20 -22.64 -23.09 2.83
N PRO A 21 -22.48 -24.41 2.96
CA PRO A 21 -22.61 -25.10 4.24
C PRO A 21 -21.43 -24.76 5.18
N GLU A 22 -21.67 -24.91 6.47
CA GLU A 22 -20.63 -24.73 7.50
C GLU A 22 -19.43 -25.66 7.24
N GLY A 23 -18.21 -25.12 7.40
CA GLY A 23 -16.97 -25.88 7.20
C GLY A 23 -16.54 -26.07 5.74
N ALA A 24 -17.26 -25.49 4.76
CA ALA A 24 -16.87 -25.55 3.36
C ALA A 24 -15.52 -24.83 3.11
N ALA A 25 -14.57 -25.53 2.49
CA ALA A 25 -13.32 -24.93 2.03
C ALA A 25 -13.58 -24.03 0.81
N VAL A 26 -13.09 -22.80 0.85
CA VAL A 26 -13.26 -21.80 -0.22
C VAL A 26 -11.94 -21.13 -0.58
N THR A 27 -11.83 -20.71 -1.85
CA THR A 27 -10.75 -19.87 -2.35
C THR A 27 -11.35 -18.55 -2.80
N VAL A 28 -10.81 -17.43 -2.31
CA VAL A 28 -11.27 -16.08 -2.68
C VAL A 28 -10.43 -15.56 -3.84
N THR A 29 -11.11 -15.14 -4.90
CA THR A 29 -10.47 -14.57 -6.10
C THR A 29 -11.07 -13.21 -6.38
N LEU A 30 -10.23 -12.16 -6.43
CA LEU A 30 -10.63 -10.82 -6.85
C LEU A 30 -10.82 -10.79 -8.38
N ARG A 31 -12.03 -10.47 -8.84
CA ARG A 31 -12.33 -10.39 -10.29
C ARG A 31 -11.78 -9.12 -10.92
N ASP A 32 -11.85 -8.01 -10.21
CA ASP A 32 -11.25 -6.75 -10.61
C ASP A 32 -9.91 -6.61 -9.89
N ALA A 33 -8.86 -7.19 -10.45
CA ALA A 33 -7.53 -6.69 -10.17
C ALA A 33 -7.52 -5.20 -10.58
N PRO A 34 -6.95 -4.29 -9.76
CA PRO A 34 -6.87 -2.89 -10.16
C PRO A 34 -6.21 -2.82 -11.53
N THR A 35 -6.89 -2.19 -12.49
CA THR A 35 -6.28 -1.87 -13.77
C THR A 35 -5.16 -0.87 -13.50
N ILE A 36 -3.96 -1.37 -13.27
CA ILE A 36 -2.78 -0.52 -13.17
C ILE A 36 -2.55 0.01 -14.58
N HIS A 37 -2.96 1.25 -14.82
CA HIS A 37 -2.69 1.96 -16.05
C HIS A 37 -1.19 2.27 -16.13
N VAL A 38 -0.42 1.28 -16.59
CA VAL A 38 0.96 1.48 -16.97
C VAL A 38 0.99 1.99 -18.41
N SER A 39 1.76 3.06 -18.65
CA SER A 39 2.03 3.48 -20.02
C SER A 39 2.69 2.31 -20.77
N PRO A 40 2.19 1.90 -21.96
CA PRO A 40 2.85 0.88 -22.78
C PRO A 40 4.24 1.35 -23.23
N VAL A 41 4.45 2.67 -23.25
CA VAL A 41 5.75 3.30 -23.51
C VAL A 41 6.45 3.56 -22.18
N ARG A 42 7.53 2.81 -21.94
CA ARG A 42 8.47 3.10 -20.84
C ARG A 42 9.29 4.34 -21.21
N LYS A 43 8.75 5.53 -20.93
CA LYS A 43 9.51 6.79 -21.03
C LYS A 43 10.23 7.05 -19.71
N ARG A 44 11.49 7.47 -19.77
CA ARG A 44 12.17 8.00 -18.58
C ARG A 44 11.41 9.23 -18.11
N VAL A 45 10.80 9.14 -16.93
CA VAL A 45 10.21 10.29 -16.27
C VAL A 45 11.35 11.22 -15.88
N HIS A 46 11.30 12.47 -16.36
CA HIS A 46 12.15 13.52 -15.84
C HIS A 46 11.39 14.11 -14.66
N LEU A 47 11.77 13.70 -13.46
CA LEU A 47 11.33 14.39 -12.26
C LEU A 47 11.81 15.84 -12.36
N PRO A 48 11.05 16.83 -11.89
CA PRO A 48 11.52 18.21 -11.82
C PRO A 48 12.67 18.27 -10.81
N MET A 49 13.88 17.96 -11.28
CA MET A 49 15.10 18.21 -10.54
C MET A 49 15.25 19.72 -10.54
N VAL A 50 15.02 20.34 -9.39
CA VAL A 50 15.33 21.76 -9.22
C VAL A 50 16.84 21.89 -9.31
N ALA A 51 17.34 22.30 -10.48
CA ALA A 51 18.75 22.62 -10.66
C ALA A 51 19.04 23.84 -9.79
N SER A 52 19.72 23.61 -8.66
CA SER A 52 20.18 24.66 -7.76
C SER A 52 21.67 24.54 -7.56
N ASP A 53 22.39 25.64 -7.72
CA ASP A 53 23.78 25.80 -7.30
C ASP A 53 23.90 25.97 -5.77
N ARG A 54 22.75 26.14 -5.09
CA ARG A 54 22.61 26.29 -3.64
C ARG A 54 21.47 25.41 -3.13
N PRO A 55 21.69 24.09 -2.99
CA PRO A 55 20.70 23.26 -2.33
C PRO A 55 20.41 23.83 -0.94
N GLY A 56 19.13 23.98 -0.59
CA GLY A 56 18.75 24.37 0.76
C GLY A 56 19.29 23.32 1.74
N THR A 57 19.95 23.76 2.80
CA THR A 57 20.34 22.86 3.89
C THR A 57 19.22 22.84 4.91
N LEU A 58 18.77 21.65 5.28
CA LEU A 58 17.83 21.45 6.37
C LEU A 58 18.56 20.62 7.43
N ASP A 59 18.67 21.17 8.65
CA ASP A 59 19.21 20.42 9.78
C ASP A 59 18.12 19.50 10.32
N LEU A 60 18.34 18.19 10.17
CA LEU A 60 17.40 17.16 10.59
C LEU A 60 17.75 16.73 12.01
N THR A 61 17.35 17.56 12.97
CA THR A 61 17.38 17.19 14.39
C THR A 61 16.35 16.10 14.69
N ASN A 62 16.53 15.37 15.80
CA ASN A 62 15.57 14.33 16.22
C ASN A 62 14.14 14.87 16.31
N ASP A 63 13.97 16.07 16.87
CA ASP A 63 12.66 16.72 16.99
C ASP A 63 12.06 17.03 15.60
N ARG A 64 12.89 17.51 14.66
CA ARG A 64 12.43 17.81 13.30
C ARG A 64 12.08 16.55 12.49
N ILE A 65 12.81 15.45 12.73
CA ILE A 65 12.51 14.15 12.12
C ILE A 65 11.17 13.62 12.65
N ALA A 66 10.91 13.76 13.96
CA ALA A 66 9.66 13.36 14.57
C ALA A 66 8.44 14.15 14.07
N GLU A 67 8.62 15.40 13.64
CA GLU A 67 7.56 16.19 12.99
C GLU A 67 7.28 15.77 11.55
N ILE A 68 8.28 15.22 10.85
CA ILE A 68 8.18 14.83 9.43
C ILE A 68 7.64 13.41 9.29
N LEU A 69 7.99 12.51 10.21
CA LEU A 69 7.59 11.11 10.17
C LEU A 69 6.37 10.87 11.04
N GLU A 70 5.31 10.33 10.45
CA GLU A 70 4.18 9.83 11.22
C GLU A 70 4.54 8.48 11.86
N ALA A 71 3.88 8.11 12.96
CA ALA A 71 4.21 6.88 13.68
C ALA A 71 4.12 5.62 12.80
N GLU A 72 3.19 5.62 11.83
CA GLU A 72 2.99 4.54 10.85
C GLU A 72 4.17 4.43 9.86
N ASP A 73 4.78 5.55 9.46
CA ASP A 73 5.97 5.57 8.60
C ASP A 73 7.20 4.98 9.31
N VAL A 74 7.33 5.26 10.62
CA VAL A 74 8.41 4.73 11.45
C VAL A 74 8.28 3.21 11.62
N GLU A 75 7.06 2.69 11.77
CA GLU A 75 6.83 1.24 11.85
C GLU A 75 7.08 0.53 10.53
N ALA A 76 6.70 1.14 9.39
CA ALA A 76 6.97 0.59 8.06
C ALA A 76 8.47 0.49 7.76
N LEU A 77 9.28 1.45 8.24
CA LEU A 77 10.73 1.48 8.02
C LEU A 77 11.51 0.47 8.87
N LYS A 78 11.02 0.12 10.07
CA LYS A 78 11.65 -0.87 10.95
C LYS A 78 11.73 -2.27 10.33
N GLY A 79 10.82 -2.62 9.43
CA GLY A 79 10.84 -3.90 8.71
C GLY A 79 11.82 -3.93 7.53
N GLN A 80 12.32 -2.78 7.09
CA GLN A 80 13.10 -2.64 5.86
C GLN A 80 14.58 -2.33 6.12
N TRP A 81 14.92 -1.84 7.31
CA TRP A 81 16.29 -1.53 7.71
C TRP A 81 16.65 -2.43 8.90
N ASP A 82 17.73 -3.19 8.78
CA ASP A 82 18.24 -4.13 9.79
C ASP A 82 18.84 -3.36 10.97
N VAL A 83 18.00 -2.63 11.72
CA VAL A 83 18.40 -1.80 12.86
C VAL A 83 18.29 -2.64 14.14
N PRO A 84 19.41 -2.97 14.83
CA PRO A 84 19.34 -3.73 16.07
C PRO A 84 18.68 -2.89 17.16
N SER A 85 17.89 -3.57 17.99
CA SER A 85 17.20 -3.01 19.16
C SER A 85 18.13 -2.40 20.19
#